data_AF-A0AA38LNK8-F1
#
_entry.id   AF-A0AA38LNK8-F1
#
_cell.length_a   1.000
_cell.length_b   1.000
_cell.length_c   1.000
_cell.angle_alpha   90.00
_cell.angle_beta   90.00
_cell.angle_gamma   90.00
#
_symmetry.space_group_name_H-M   'P 1'
#
loop_
_entity.id
_entity.type
_entity.pdbx_description
1 polymer ?
#
loop_
_entity_poly.entity_id
_entity_poly.type
_entity_poly.pdbx_seq_one_letter_code
_entity_poly.pdbx_strand_id
1 'polypeptide(L)'
;VSVVKDLQKLFGPRIINYMVVIFTGGDEWLNSKMTLEDYLTGPTRELQELLRCCNSRMILLNNKTAAEEDREKQRNELLKKIDNIITDNGGLPYSNELFRKAQAMSLKSKKEKEKALAEQFRHLKDE
;
A
#
# COMPACT_ATOMS: atom_id res chain seq x y z
N VAL A 1 2.43 -7.80 20.79
CA VAL A 1 2.88 -7.96 19.38
C VAL A 1 2.36 -6.75 18.61
N SER A 2 3.18 -6.05 17.83
CA SER A 2 2.76 -4.84 17.11
C SER A 2 3.03 -5.04 15.62
N VAL A 3 1.97 -5.03 14.81
CA VAL A 3 2.04 -5.23 13.35
C VAL A 3 3.05 -4.27 12.70
N VAL A 4 3.12 -3.03 13.18
CA VAL A 4 4.10 -2.03 12.71
C VAL A 4 5.53 -2.51 12.92
N LYS A 5 5.84 -3.06 14.10
CA LYS A 5 7.19 -3.56 14.40
C LYS A 5 7.54 -4.74 13.50
N ASP A 6 6.59 -5.62 13.21
CA ASP A 6 6.82 -6.78 12.34
C ASP A 6 7.01 -6.35 10.88
N LEU A 7 6.24 -5.38 10.40
CA LEU A 7 6.45 -4.76 9.09
C LEU A 7 7.82 -4.06 9.01
N GLN A 8 8.24 -3.34 10.04
CA GLN A 8 9.56 -2.71 10.08
C GLN A 8 10.71 -3.74 10.13
N LYS A 9 10.52 -4.90 10.75
CA LYS A 9 11.51 -5.99 10.70
C LYS A 9 11.64 -6.58 9.30
N LEU A 10 10.51 -6.76 8.60
CA LEU A 10 10.49 -7.35 7.25
C LEU A 10 10.94 -6.37 6.16
N PHE A 11 10.48 -5.13 6.24
CA PHE A 11 10.63 -4.10 5.21
C PHE A 11 11.63 -3.00 5.61
N GLY A 12 12.21 -3.09 6.79
CA GLY A 12 13.08 -2.04 7.31
C GLY A 12 12.28 -0.83 7.83
N PRO A 13 12.91 0.04 8.62
CA PRO A 13 12.23 1.10 9.36
C PRO A 13 11.54 2.13 8.44
N ARG A 14 12.03 2.32 7.21
CA ARG A 14 11.49 3.29 6.24
C ARG A 14 10.11 2.92 5.67
N ILE A 15 9.62 1.69 5.87
CA ILE A 15 8.31 1.27 5.36
C ILE A 15 7.17 2.17 5.86
N ILE A 16 7.30 2.71 7.07
CA ILE A 16 6.29 3.59 7.69
C ILE A 16 6.04 4.86 6.87
N ASN A 17 7.02 5.32 6.09
CA ASN A 17 6.91 6.50 5.21
C ASN A 17 6.01 6.25 3.99
N TYR A 18 5.69 4.99 3.71
CA TYR A 18 4.91 4.55 2.55
C TYR A 18 3.53 3.99 2.94
N MET A 19 3.20 3.94 4.23
CA MET A 19 1.96 3.34 4.71
C MET A 19 0.81 4.36 4.85
N VAL A 20 -0.40 3.89 4.56
CA VAL A 20 -1.69 4.52 4.88
C VAL A 20 -2.48 3.55 5.75
N VAL A 21 -3.10 4.05 6.82
CA VAL A 21 -4.00 3.27 7.67
C VAL A 21 -5.42 3.38 7.13
N ILE A 22 -6.03 2.26 6.78
CA ILE A 22 -7.41 2.23 6.27
C ILE A 22 -8.32 1.70 7.37
N PHE A 23 -9.25 2.53 7.83
CA PHE A 23 -10.40 2.11 8.62
C PHE A 23 -11.51 1.67 7.67
N THR A 24 -12.08 0.50 7.89
CA THR A 24 -13.20 -0.02 7.10
C THR A 24 -14.48 -0.01 7.94
N GLY A 25 -15.63 -0.20 7.29
CA GLY A 25 -16.93 -0.20 7.97
C GLY A 25 -17.50 1.20 8.15
N GLY A 26 -17.11 2.18 7.33
CA GLY A 26 -17.65 3.54 7.39
C GLY A 26 -19.18 3.62 7.27
N ASP A 27 -19.84 2.62 6.69
CA ASP A 27 -21.29 2.45 6.69
C ASP A 27 -21.89 2.27 8.09
N GLU A 28 -21.22 1.52 8.97
CA GLU A 28 -21.67 1.30 10.34
C GLU A 28 -21.49 2.59 11.18
N TRP A 29 -20.55 3.44 10.76
CA TRP A 29 -20.25 4.72 11.38
C TRP A 29 -21.17 5.86 10.95
N LEU A 30 -21.63 5.86 9.70
CA LEU A 30 -22.57 6.85 9.16
C LEU A 30 -23.90 6.91 9.94
N ASN A 31 -24.29 5.80 10.58
CA ASN A 31 -25.47 5.72 11.43
C ASN A 31 -25.21 6.07 12.90
N SER A 32 -23.95 6.29 13.27
CA SER A 32 -23.54 6.70 14.60
C SER A 32 -23.44 8.23 14.69
N LYS A 33 -23.63 8.80 15.89
CA LYS A 33 -23.36 10.22 16.15
C LYS A 33 -21.85 10.52 16.33
N MET A 34 -20.99 9.54 16.06
CA MET A 34 -19.58 9.56 16.42
C MET A 34 -18.74 9.70 15.15
N THR A 35 -17.91 10.74 15.10
CA THR A 35 -16.96 10.93 14.00
C THR A 35 -15.75 10.02 14.18
N LEU A 36 -14.98 9.81 13.10
CA LEU A 36 -13.69 9.10 13.18
C LEU A 36 -12.77 9.78 14.20
N GLU A 37 -12.75 11.11 14.18
CA GLU A 37 -11.99 11.93 15.11
C GLU A 37 -12.39 11.67 16.56
N ASP A 38 -13.70 11.62 16.86
CA ASP A 38 -14.21 11.31 18.20
C ASP A 38 -13.74 9.93 18.67
N TYR A 39 -13.79 8.92 17.80
CA TYR A 39 -13.25 7.59 18.13
C TYR A 39 -11.76 7.58 18.37
N LEU A 40 -11.03 8.43 17.66
CA LEU A 40 -9.59 8.56 17.79
C LEU A 40 -9.16 9.39 19.01
N THR A 41 -10.10 9.99 19.76
CA THR A 41 -9.82 10.59 21.07
C THR A 41 -9.78 9.58 22.23
N GLY A 42 -10.56 8.50 22.16
CA GLY A 42 -10.60 7.43 23.17
C GLY A 42 -9.80 6.14 22.92
N PRO A 43 -8.95 5.97 21.89
CA PRO A 43 -8.39 4.68 21.53
C PRO A 43 -7.20 4.29 22.38
N THR A 44 -6.84 3.01 22.30
CA THR A 44 -5.65 2.44 22.92
C THR A 44 -4.37 3.14 22.45
N ARG A 45 -3.37 3.24 23.33
CA ARG A 45 -2.04 3.79 23.04
C ARG A 45 -1.42 3.21 21.77
N GLU A 46 -1.67 1.93 21.50
CA GLU A 46 -1.17 1.19 20.33
C GLU A 46 -1.69 1.77 19.01
N LEU A 47 -2.95 2.19 18.96
CA LEU A 47 -3.54 2.81 17.77
C LEU A 47 -2.95 4.20 17.54
N GLN A 48 -2.78 4.98 18.61
CA GLN A 48 -2.14 6.29 18.51
C GLN A 48 -0.67 6.17 18.04
N GLU A 49 0.07 5.17 18.53
CA GLU A 49 1.43 4.89 18.07
C GLU A 49 1.46 4.48 16.59
N LEU A 50 0.52 3.64 16.13
CA LEU A 50 0.36 3.26 14.72
C LEU A 50 0.13 4.50 13.84
N LEU A 51 -0.83 5.34 14.20
CA LEU A 51 -1.16 6.55 13.43
C LEU A 51 0.02 7.52 13.38
N ARG A 52 0.69 7.73 14.52
CA ARG A 52 1.90 8.57 14.57
C ARG A 52 3.02 8.02 13.68
N CYS A 53 3.26 6.70 13.70
CA CYS A 53 4.26 6.08 12.82
C CYS A 53 3.93 6.28 11.34
N CYS A 54 2.65 6.32 10.98
CA CYS A 54 2.19 6.52 9.61
C CYS A 54 1.99 8.01 9.24
N ASN A 55 2.57 8.96 9.98
CA ASN A 55 2.40 10.41 9.79
C ASN A 55 0.93 10.85 9.74
N SER A 56 0.08 10.21 10.56
CA SER A 56 -1.37 10.42 10.58
C SER A 56 -2.06 10.24 9.21
N ARG A 57 -1.43 9.50 8.28
CA ARG A 57 -2.04 9.12 7.01
C ARG A 57 -3.06 8.02 7.26
N MET A 58 -4.32 8.43 7.35
CA MET A 58 -5.44 7.50 7.51
C MET A 58 -6.63 7.90 6.63
N ILE A 59 -7.51 6.94 6.36
CA ILE A 59 -8.79 7.12 5.65
C ILE A 59 -9.84 6.20 6.26
N LEU A 60 -11.11 6.64 6.28
CA LEU A 60 -12.26 5.79 6.58
C LEU A 60 -12.98 5.44 5.27
N LEU A 61 -13.18 4.15 5.02
CA LEU A 61 -13.89 3.63 3.87
C LEU A 61 -15.22 3.00 4.27
N ASN A 62 -16.29 3.53 3.68
CA ASN A 62 -17.57 2.87 3.51
C ASN A 62 -17.51 1.94 2.28
N ASN A 63 -17.40 0.64 2.55
CA ASN A 63 -17.31 -0.41 1.53
C ASN A 63 -18.67 -0.80 0.93
N LYS A 64 -19.78 -0.33 1.52
CA LYS A 64 -21.14 -0.66 1.12
C LYS A 64 -21.86 0.52 0.43
N THR A 65 -21.14 1.59 0.10
CA THR A 65 -21.76 2.74 -0.58
C THR A 65 -22.30 2.32 -1.96
N ALA A 66 -23.58 2.63 -2.19
CA ALA A 66 -24.22 2.46 -3.50
C ALA A 66 -24.17 3.74 -4.35
N ALA A 67 -23.84 4.89 -3.73
CA ALA A 67 -23.77 6.16 -4.41
C ALA A 67 -22.42 6.29 -5.14
N GLU A 68 -22.47 6.48 -6.44
CA GLU A 68 -21.27 6.62 -7.28
C GLU A 68 -20.42 7.80 -6.82
N GLU A 69 -21.05 8.94 -6.55
CA GLU A 69 -20.35 10.14 -6.09
C GLU A 69 -19.55 9.92 -4.81
N ASP A 70 -20.10 9.18 -3.85
CA ASP A 70 -19.40 8.89 -2.59
C ASP A 70 -18.29 7.87 -2.78
N ARG A 71 -18.49 6.89 -3.69
CA ARG A 71 -17.42 5.98 -4.12
C ARG A 71 -16.26 6.76 -4.75
N GLU A 72 -16.56 7.69 -5.64
CA GLU A 72 -15.55 8.53 -6.28
C GLU A 72 -14.82 9.44 -5.30
N LYS A 73 -15.54 10.07 -4.35
CA LYS A 73 -14.94 10.90 -3.29
C LYS A 73 -13.92 10.09 -2.48
N GLN A 74 -14.29 8.90 -2.01
CA GLN A 74 -13.39 8.03 -1.23
C GLN A 74 -12.18 7.55 -2.05
N ARG A 75 -12.39 7.19 -3.32
CA ARG A 75 -11.31 6.84 -4.25
C ARG A 75 -10.32 8.01 -4.39
N ASN A 76 -10.84 9.20 -4.66
CA ASN A 76 -10.01 10.39 -4.89
C ASN A 76 -9.26 10.80 -3.62
N GLU A 77 -9.85 10.64 -2.44
CA GLU A 77 -9.16 10.89 -1.17
C GLU A 77 -7.99 9.91 -0.95
N LEU A 78 -8.17 8.62 -1.26
CA LEU A 78 -7.10 7.63 -1.16
C LEU A 78 -5.96 7.95 -2.14
N LEU A 79 -6.30 8.25 -3.40
CA LEU A 79 -5.32 8.61 -4.44
C LEU A 79 -4.52 9.84 -4.02
N LYS A 80 -5.17 10.88 -3.47
CA LYS A 80 -4.47 12.07 -2.97
C LYS A 80 -3.45 11.74 -1.88
N LYS A 81 -3.75 10.80 -0.97
CA LYS A 81 -2.78 10.36 0.05
C LYS A 81 -1.62 9.58 -0.56
N ILE A 82 -1.89 8.77 -1.59
CA ILE A 82 -0.85 8.05 -2.35
C ILE A 82 0.05 9.06 -3.07
N ASP A 83 -0.51 10.08 -3.72
CA ASP A 83 0.27 11.13 -4.39
C ASP A 83 1.18 11.85 -3.40
N ASN A 84 0.66 12.21 -2.21
CA ASN A 84 1.49 12.80 -1.15
C ASN A 84 2.62 11.86 -0.71
N ILE A 85 2.36 10.55 -0.57
CA ILE A 85 3.41 9.57 -0.25
C ILE A 85 4.48 9.57 -1.34
N ILE A 86 4.08 9.58 -2.61
CA ILE A 86 5.03 9.60 -3.73
C ILE A 86 5.88 10.87 -3.66
N THR A 87 5.26 12.04 -3.48
CA THR A 87 5.97 13.33 -3.37
C THR A 87 6.93 13.35 -2.17
N ASP A 88 6.47 12.96 -0.98
CA ASP A 88 7.26 12.94 0.25
C ASP A 88 8.47 12.00 0.17
N ASN A 89 8.38 10.96 -0.67
CA ASN A 89 9.45 9.99 -0.89
C ASN A 89 10.24 10.25 -2.20
N GLY A 90 10.17 11.48 -2.73
CA GLY A 90 10.99 11.90 -3.87
C GLY A 90 10.62 11.23 -5.19
N GLY A 91 9.37 10.80 -5.35
CA GLY A 91 8.88 10.12 -6.55
C GLY A 91 9.26 8.63 -6.64
N LEU A 92 9.99 8.11 -5.64
CA LEU A 92 10.52 6.75 -5.69
C LEU A 92 9.58 5.77 -5.00
N PRO A 93 9.26 4.61 -5.63
CA PRO A 93 8.54 3.55 -4.94
C PRO A 93 9.38 3.02 -3.77
N TYR A 94 8.70 2.44 -2.79
CA TYR A 94 9.39 1.74 -1.72
C TYR A 94 10.34 0.66 -2.28
N SER A 95 11.55 0.59 -1.72
CA SER A 95 12.55 -0.41 -2.09
C SER A 95 13.43 -0.78 -0.90
N ASN A 96 13.78 -2.06 -0.80
CA ASN A 96 14.80 -2.57 0.11
C ASN A 96 15.66 -3.66 -0.57
N GLU A 97 16.64 -4.18 0.15
CA GLU A 97 17.53 -5.22 -0.38
C GLU A 97 16.77 -6.48 -0.82
N LEU A 98 15.81 -6.93 -0.02
CA LEU A 98 15.00 -8.11 -0.34
C LEU A 98 14.20 -7.91 -1.64
N PHE A 99 13.57 -6.74 -1.80
CA PHE A 99 12.79 -6.39 -2.98
C PHE A 99 13.68 -6.28 -4.23
N ARG A 100 14.87 -5.67 -4.11
CA ARG A 100 15.85 -5.60 -5.21
C ARG A 100 16.34 -6.99 -5.62
N LYS A 101 16.59 -7.88 -4.66
CA LYS A 101 16.97 -9.29 -4.95
C LYS A 101 15.84 -10.02 -5.66
N ALA A 102 14.60 -9.91 -5.17
CA ALA A 102 13.43 -10.52 -5.80
C ALA A 102 13.24 -10.02 -7.24
N GLN A 103 13.37 -8.71 -7.47
CA GLN A 103 13.28 -8.11 -8.79
C GLN A 103 14.40 -8.60 -9.71
N ALA A 104 15.65 -8.64 -9.23
CA ALA A 104 16.78 -9.13 -10.00
C ALA A 104 16.62 -10.61 -10.41
N MET A 105 16.12 -11.46 -9.51
CA MET A 105 15.81 -12.86 -9.83
C MET A 105 14.71 -12.97 -10.88
N SER A 106 13.62 -12.22 -10.73
CA SER A 106 12.53 -12.19 -11.71
C SER A 106 13.00 -11.75 -13.10
N LEU A 107 13.83 -10.70 -13.19
CA LEU A 107 14.40 -10.25 -14.46
C LEU A 107 15.33 -11.28 -15.09
N LYS A 108 16.16 -11.98 -14.29
CA LYS A 108 17.03 -13.06 -14.80
C LYS A 108 16.19 -14.17 -15.42
N SER A 109 15.19 -14.67 -14.68
CA SER A 109 14.29 -15.72 -15.18
C SER A 109 13.52 -15.30 -16.43
N LYS A 110 13.10 -14.03 -16.53
CA LYS A 110 12.44 -13.51 -17.74
C LYS A 110 13.39 -13.52 -18.95
N LYS A 111 14.62 -13.04 -18.78
CA LYS A 111 15.64 -13.03 -19.84
C LYS A 111 16.01 -14.44 -20.30
N GLU A 112 16.10 -15.39 -19.39
CA GLU A 112 16.38 -16.81 -19.72
C GLU A 112 15.25 -17.41 -20.56
N LYS A 113 13.99 -17.16 -20.18
CA LYS A 113 12.82 -17.60 -20.96
C LYS A 113 12.78 -16.97 -22.35
N GLU A 114 13.07 -15.67 -22.46
CA GLU A 114 13.12 -14.97 -23.75
C GLU A 114 14.23 -15.51 -24.66
N LYS A 115 15.41 -15.81 -24.10
CA LYS A 115 16.51 -16.43 -24.85
C LYS A 115 16.16 -17.83 -25.34
N ALA A 116 15.62 -18.69 -24.47
CA ALA A 116 15.22 -20.04 -24.83
C ALA A 116 14.15 -20.02 -25.95
N LEU A 117 13.19 -19.10 -25.87
CA LEU A 117 12.17 -18.92 -26.90
C LEU A 117 12.79 -18.45 -28.23
N ALA A 118 13.72 -17.49 -28.19
CA ALA A 118 14.43 -17.00 -29.38
C ALA A 118 15.33 -18.07 -30.03
N GLU A 119 15.87 -19.02 -29.25
CA GLU A 119 16.60 -20.19 -29.76
C GLU A 119 15.66 -21.18 -30.45
N GLN A 120 14.50 -21.48 -29.86
CA GLN A 120 13.48 -22.32 -30.51
C GLN A 120 13.00 -21.73 -31.83
N PHE A 121 12.73 -20.42 -31.89
CA PHE A 121 12.35 -19.75 -33.15
C PHE A 121 13.46 -19.72 -34.21
N ARG A 122 14.73 -19.78 -33.82
CA ARG A 122 15.85 -19.91 -34.76
C ARG A 122 15.91 -21.31 -35.35
N HIS A 123 15.84 -22.34 -34.50
CA HIS A 123 15.80 -23.73 -34.96
C HIS A 123 14.63 -24.02 -35.91
N LEU A 124 13.44 -23.44 -35.67
CA LEU A 124 12.29 -23.57 -36.57
C LEU A 124 12.42 -22.85 -37.91
N LYS A 125 13.38 -21.93 -38.06
CA LYS A 125 13.63 -21.23 -39.34
C LYS A 125 14.74 -21.88 -40.15
N ASP A 126 15.57 -22.70 -39.50
CA ASP A 126 16.68 -23.41 -40.11
C ASP A 126 16.28 -24.84 -40.57
N GLU A 127 15.03 -25.27 -40.29
CA GLU A 127 14.35 -26.45 -40.86
C GLU A 127 13.44 -26.06 -42.04
#